data_AF-A0A7Y5GX35-F1
#
_entry.id   AF-A0A7Y5GX35-F1
#
_cell.length_a   1.000
_cell.length_b   1.000
_cell.length_c   1.000
_cell.angle_alpha   90.00
_cell.angle_beta   90.00
_cell.angle_gamma   90.00
#
_symmetry.space_group_name_H-M   'P 1'
#
loop_
_entity.id
_entity.type
_entity.pdbx_description
1 polymer ?
#
loop_
_entity_poly.entity_id
_entity_poly.type
_entity_poly.pdbx_seq_one_letter_code
_entity_poly.pdbx_strand_id
1 'polypeptide(L)'
;MGQLILIATQNLLQHKRRNLLLGIAIALVTAMLITLLGLSAGIETTMLRSATTLSSGHINVAGFYKVTSGSAAPLVTGHKELERLVRENTPHLDYTISRMRGWGKVISDTTSFQAGINGVDIDTERGLKNVLRLAPQKDYKPGGTEEIRGNLDNLREPNTVMLFVEQAKRLEVDVGDQLTISAPTPRGVSNTLSVSVVAIAKDVGFMSGWGIFVPNQTVRDIYQLTEDTTGAIMVYLDDIAKLEEVENHLRQLVAKAGHRLMEKDSNPFWMKFERVGNEDWIGQKIDITNWEDEISFMSWTIQSFDALTGILVMILMILVAVGIMNTLWIAIRERTREIGTMRAIGAQKGMISKMFLLEAAVLGFASTAIGALAAVLIAYSINTSGVVIPSEAFQLFTMSETLHVLVRPQTVVFSVGLLTMFTTLSALYPAYRAAKLKPITAIHHVG
;
A
#
# COMPACT_ATOMS: atom_id res chain seq x y z
N MET A 1 -26.07 -30.26 22.04
CA MET A 1 -24.70 -29.79 21.69
C MET A 1 -23.89 -29.38 22.92
N GLY A 2 -24.44 -28.64 23.90
CA GLY A 2 -23.68 -28.12 25.05
C GLY A 2 -22.84 -29.17 25.82
N GLN A 3 -23.37 -30.37 26.06
CA GLN A 3 -22.62 -31.44 26.73
C GLN A 3 -21.38 -31.91 25.94
N LEU A 4 -21.44 -31.95 24.60
CA LEU A 4 -20.29 -32.34 23.77
C LEU A 4 -19.18 -31.29 23.79
N ILE A 5 -19.55 -30.01 23.84
CA ILE A 5 -18.58 -28.90 23.98
C ILE A 5 -17.91 -28.99 25.35
N LEU A 6 -18.68 -29.22 26.41
CA LEU A 6 -18.16 -29.32 27.78
C LEU A 6 -17.18 -30.51 27.93
N ILE A 7 -17.52 -31.66 27.34
CA ILE A 7 -16.63 -32.82 27.27
C ILE A 7 -15.35 -32.48 26.48
N ALA A 8 -15.48 -31.84 25.33
CA ALA A 8 -14.33 -31.44 24.52
C ALA A 8 -13.39 -30.49 25.28
N THR A 9 -13.92 -29.48 25.97
CA THR A 9 -13.12 -28.54 26.78
C THR A 9 -12.43 -29.23 27.95
N GLN A 10 -13.13 -30.12 28.67
CA GLN A 10 -12.53 -30.90 29.76
C GLN A 10 -11.40 -31.82 29.26
N ASN A 11 -11.62 -32.47 28.13
CA ASN A 11 -10.63 -33.31 27.46
C ASN A 11 -9.37 -32.53 27.06
N LEU A 12 -9.52 -31.27 26.65
CA LEU A 12 -8.40 -30.40 26.36
C LEU A 12 -7.58 -30.07 27.62
N LEU A 13 -8.27 -29.82 28.74
CA LEU A 13 -7.66 -29.45 30.01
C LEU A 13 -6.99 -30.60 30.75
N GLN A 14 -7.32 -31.86 30.45
CA GLN A 14 -6.66 -33.03 31.05
C GLN A 14 -5.24 -33.23 30.49
N HIS A 15 -5.02 -33.02 29.20
CA HIS A 15 -3.70 -33.21 28.55
C HIS A 15 -3.01 -31.87 28.27
N LYS A 16 -2.82 -31.07 29.32
CA LYS A 16 -2.36 -29.67 29.24
C LYS A 16 -1.10 -29.48 28.41
N ARG A 17 -0.04 -30.27 28.65
CA ARG A 17 1.26 -30.07 27.99
C ARG A 17 1.17 -30.20 26.46
N ARG A 18 0.52 -31.25 25.97
CA ARG A 18 0.37 -31.53 24.54
C ARG A 18 -0.47 -30.46 23.86
N ASN A 19 -1.66 -30.20 24.41
CA ASN A 19 -2.60 -29.26 23.82
C ASN A 19 -2.10 -27.82 23.91
N LEU A 20 -1.29 -27.49 24.92
CA LEU A 20 -0.63 -26.20 25.05
C LEU A 20 0.43 -26.00 23.95
N LEU A 21 1.28 -26.99 23.66
CA LEU A 21 2.28 -26.88 22.60
C LEU A 21 1.65 -26.65 21.22
N LEU A 22 0.62 -27.43 20.89
CA LEU A 22 -0.12 -27.24 19.63
C LEU A 22 -0.85 -25.89 19.61
N GLY A 23 -1.47 -25.50 20.73
CA GLY A 23 -2.17 -24.22 20.82
C GLY A 23 -1.23 -23.01 20.69
N ILE A 24 -0.03 -23.07 21.27
CA ILE A 24 1.01 -22.04 21.08
C ILE A 24 1.44 -21.98 19.63
N ALA A 25 1.66 -23.13 18.96
CA ALA A 25 2.03 -23.15 17.56
C ALA A 25 0.95 -22.49 16.68
N ILE A 26 -0.33 -22.83 16.89
CA ILE A 26 -1.46 -22.21 16.17
C ILE A 26 -1.55 -20.71 16.47
N ALA A 27 -1.36 -20.30 17.74
CA ALA A 27 -1.38 -18.91 18.14
C ALA A 27 -0.25 -18.11 17.48
N LEU A 28 0.97 -18.64 17.43
CA LEU A 28 2.12 -18.02 16.76
C LEU A 28 1.89 -17.88 15.25
N VAL A 29 1.39 -18.92 14.60
CA VAL A 29 1.02 -18.89 13.18
C VAL A 29 -0.03 -17.83 12.90
N THR A 30 -1.06 -17.75 13.75
CA THR A 30 -2.12 -16.75 13.63
C THR A 30 -1.58 -15.34 13.83
N ALA A 31 -0.73 -15.16 14.85
CA ALA A 31 -0.12 -13.87 15.14
C ALA A 31 0.75 -13.38 13.98
N MET A 32 1.58 -14.28 13.43
CA MET A 32 2.44 -14.01 12.28
C MET A 32 1.61 -13.68 11.04
N LEU A 33 0.54 -14.44 10.75
CA LEU A 33 -0.36 -14.19 9.62
C LEU A 33 -0.98 -12.79 9.69
N ILE A 34 -1.62 -12.46 10.81
CA ILE A 34 -2.33 -11.18 10.97
C ILE A 34 -1.32 -10.02 10.93
N THR A 35 -0.12 -10.21 11.50
CA THR A 35 0.94 -9.19 11.45
C THR A 35 1.45 -8.98 10.02
N LEU A 36 1.67 -10.06 9.25
CA LEU A 36 2.10 -9.96 7.85
C LEU A 36 1.03 -9.29 6.97
N LEU A 37 -0.24 -9.68 7.12
CA LEU A 37 -1.34 -9.03 6.40
C LEU A 37 -1.49 -7.55 6.80
N GLY A 38 -1.33 -7.24 8.09
CA GLY A 38 -1.36 -5.87 8.58
C GLY A 38 -0.18 -5.04 8.09
N LEU A 39 1.00 -5.66 7.95
CA LEU A 39 2.17 -5.02 7.36
C LEU A 39 1.94 -4.72 5.89
N SER A 40 1.45 -5.69 5.10
CA SER A 40 1.10 -5.48 3.68
C SER A 40 0.11 -4.31 3.52
N ALA A 41 -0.98 -4.31 4.29
CA ALA A 41 -1.97 -3.22 4.28
C ALA A 41 -1.38 -1.86 4.72
N GLY A 42 -0.43 -1.85 5.66
CA GLY A 42 0.27 -0.65 6.09
C GLY A 42 1.19 -0.08 5.00
N ILE A 43 1.91 -0.95 4.29
CA ILE A 43 2.73 -0.57 3.14
C ILE A 43 1.85 -0.02 2.02
N GLU A 44 0.79 -0.72 1.65
CA GLU A 44 -0.16 -0.32 0.60
C GLU A 44 -0.77 1.06 0.90
N THR A 45 -1.26 1.28 2.12
CA THR A 45 -1.86 2.57 2.51
C THR A 45 -0.84 3.70 2.57
N THR A 46 0.41 3.41 2.91
CA THR A 46 1.50 4.39 2.90
C THR A 46 1.92 4.73 1.47
N MET A 47 2.07 3.71 0.61
CA MET A 47 2.33 3.89 -0.82
C MET A 47 1.24 4.72 -1.49
N LEU A 48 -0.02 4.37 -1.28
CA LEU A 48 -1.18 5.10 -1.80
C LEU A 48 -1.10 6.56 -1.37
N ARG A 49 -0.97 6.83 -0.07
CA ARG A 49 -0.89 8.21 0.45
C ARG A 49 0.29 8.99 -0.15
N SER A 50 1.46 8.37 -0.24
CA SER A 50 2.65 9.03 -0.78
C SER A 50 2.51 9.30 -2.29
N ALA A 51 1.99 8.33 -3.05
CA ALA A 51 1.71 8.48 -4.48
C ALA A 51 0.67 9.58 -4.75
N THR A 52 -0.45 9.54 -4.03
CA THR A 52 -1.54 10.51 -4.16
C THR A 52 -1.19 11.88 -3.58
N THR A 53 -0.05 12.05 -2.93
CA THR A 53 0.42 13.35 -2.45
C THR A 53 1.51 13.91 -3.34
N LEU A 54 2.46 13.08 -3.79
CA LEU A 54 3.65 13.53 -4.49
C LEU A 54 3.49 13.57 -6.02
N SER A 55 2.76 12.62 -6.62
CA SER A 55 2.75 12.46 -8.09
C SER A 55 1.35 12.44 -8.73
N SER A 56 0.33 12.06 -7.98
CA SER A 56 -1.02 11.77 -8.48
C SER A 56 -2.10 12.33 -7.54
N GLY A 57 -3.36 12.44 -7.99
CA GLY A 57 -4.56 12.39 -7.15
C GLY A 57 -5.07 10.94 -7.01
N HIS A 58 -6.28 10.73 -6.51
CA HIS A 58 -6.95 9.42 -6.68
C HIS A 58 -7.25 9.19 -8.17
N ILE A 59 -7.76 10.22 -8.84
CA ILE A 59 -7.93 10.28 -10.29
C ILE A 59 -7.26 11.56 -10.79
N ASN A 60 -6.59 11.49 -11.93
CA ASN A 60 -5.99 12.63 -12.60
C ASN A 60 -6.73 12.88 -13.91
N VAL A 61 -7.26 14.08 -14.07
CA VAL A 61 -7.70 14.60 -15.37
C VAL A 61 -6.54 15.42 -15.93
N ALA A 62 -5.66 14.74 -16.65
CA ALA A 62 -4.46 15.31 -17.25
C ALA A 62 -4.66 15.55 -18.76
N GLY A 63 -3.70 16.19 -19.41
CA GLY A 63 -3.80 16.50 -20.83
C GLY A 63 -2.47 16.41 -21.54
N PHE A 64 -2.54 16.00 -22.81
CA PHE A 64 -1.47 16.18 -23.77
C PHE A 64 -1.86 17.29 -24.72
N TYR A 65 -0.97 18.27 -24.86
CA TYR A 65 -1.11 19.35 -25.83
C TYR A 65 0.01 19.26 -26.87
N LYS A 66 -0.37 19.22 -28.15
CA LYS A 66 0.55 19.14 -29.28
C LYS A 66 0.45 20.41 -30.12
N VAL A 67 1.57 21.13 -30.23
CA VAL A 67 1.72 22.28 -31.14
C VAL A 67 2.05 21.78 -32.55
N THR A 68 2.92 20.77 -32.64
CA THR A 68 3.30 20.07 -33.86
C THR A 68 3.05 18.57 -33.68
N SER A 69 3.01 17.81 -34.77
CA SER A 69 2.81 16.36 -34.70
C SER A 69 3.95 15.61 -33.99
N GLY A 70 5.17 16.17 -33.92
CA GLY A 70 6.34 15.50 -33.34
C GLY A 70 6.63 15.81 -31.88
N SER A 71 5.86 16.67 -31.21
CA SER A 71 6.07 17.00 -29.80
C SER A 71 4.76 17.05 -29.02
N ALA A 72 4.82 16.70 -27.74
CA ALA A 72 3.70 16.77 -26.81
C ALA A 72 4.15 17.43 -25.50
N ALA A 73 3.26 18.20 -24.88
CA ALA A 73 3.45 18.81 -23.59
C ALA A 73 2.37 18.33 -22.60
N PRO A 74 2.69 18.18 -21.30
CA PRO A 74 1.77 17.70 -20.25
C PRO A 74 0.84 18.83 -19.83
N LEU A 75 -0.03 19.31 -20.72
CA LEU A 75 -0.81 20.53 -20.53
C LEU A 75 -2.29 20.31 -20.80
N VAL A 76 -3.09 20.93 -19.94
CA VAL A 76 -4.53 21.16 -20.08
C VAL A 76 -4.75 22.66 -20.19
N THR A 77 -5.15 23.11 -21.38
CA THR A 77 -5.66 24.46 -21.64
C THR A 77 -7.14 24.56 -21.30
N GLY A 78 -7.61 25.74 -20.89
CA GLY A 78 -9.00 25.92 -20.47
C GLY A 78 -9.31 25.26 -19.12
N HIS A 79 -8.29 25.09 -18.27
CA HIS A 79 -8.41 24.22 -17.11
C HIS A 79 -9.45 24.70 -16.10
N LYS A 80 -9.73 26.01 -16.00
CA LYS A 80 -10.73 26.54 -15.06
C LYS A 80 -12.13 26.03 -15.37
N GLU A 81 -12.48 25.90 -16.65
CA GLU A 81 -13.78 25.36 -17.08
C GLU A 81 -13.85 23.86 -16.82
N LEU A 82 -12.78 23.13 -17.16
CA LEU A 82 -12.71 21.68 -16.93
C LEU A 82 -12.72 21.34 -15.43
N GLU A 83 -11.99 22.09 -14.61
CA GLU A 83 -11.97 21.92 -13.16
C GLU A 83 -13.34 22.22 -12.55
N ARG A 84 -14.05 23.25 -13.03
CA ARG A 84 -15.43 23.50 -12.61
C ARG A 84 -16.36 22.35 -12.98
N LEU A 85 -16.26 21.85 -14.21
CA LEU A 85 -17.05 20.71 -14.68
C LEU A 85 -16.82 19.47 -13.81
N VAL A 86 -15.55 19.14 -13.54
CA VAL A 86 -15.15 18.04 -12.66
C VAL A 86 -15.69 18.27 -11.26
N ARG A 87 -15.46 19.43 -10.65
CA ARG A 87 -15.88 19.72 -9.27
C ARG A 87 -17.40 19.63 -9.06
N GLU A 88 -18.19 20.11 -10.02
CA GLU A 88 -19.65 20.17 -9.88
C GLU A 88 -20.35 18.83 -10.17
N ASN A 89 -19.70 17.91 -10.89
CA ASN A 89 -20.35 16.70 -11.41
C ASN A 89 -19.66 15.40 -10.98
N THR A 90 -18.63 15.46 -10.14
CA THR A 90 -17.95 14.26 -9.61
C THR A 90 -18.65 13.77 -8.35
N PRO A 91 -19.26 12.56 -8.35
CA PRO A 91 -19.79 11.97 -7.12
C PRO A 91 -18.62 11.60 -6.19
N HIS A 92 -18.87 11.61 -4.87
CA HIS A 92 -17.87 11.22 -3.86
C HIS A 92 -16.60 12.12 -3.85
N LEU A 93 -16.70 13.34 -4.37
CA LEU A 93 -15.60 14.30 -4.39
C LEU A 93 -15.37 14.88 -2.99
N ASP A 94 -14.14 14.77 -2.50
CA ASP A 94 -13.66 15.49 -1.31
C ASP A 94 -13.13 16.87 -1.72
N TYR A 95 -12.09 16.91 -2.56
CA TYR A 95 -11.53 18.14 -3.12
C TYR A 95 -10.77 17.92 -4.44
N THR A 96 -10.47 19.00 -5.14
CA THR A 96 -9.60 19.03 -6.32
C THR A 96 -8.38 19.89 -6.08
N ILE A 97 -7.26 19.55 -6.72
CA ILE A 97 -6.09 20.42 -6.82
C ILE A 97 -5.64 20.49 -8.28
N SER A 98 -5.11 21.65 -8.69
CA SER A 98 -4.53 21.85 -10.00
C SER A 98 -3.01 21.85 -9.88
N ARG A 99 -2.34 20.85 -10.45
CA ARG A 99 -0.89 20.69 -10.37
C ARG A 99 -0.25 20.87 -11.75
N MET A 100 0.73 21.77 -11.82
CA MET A 100 1.53 21.92 -13.03
C MET A 100 2.52 20.76 -13.17
N ARG A 101 2.72 20.29 -14.39
CA ARG A 101 3.62 19.19 -14.73
C ARG A 101 4.63 19.67 -15.77
N GLY A 102 5.88 19.24 -15.65
CA GLY A 102 6.94 19.54 -16.60
C GLY A 102 8.15 18.65 -16.39
N TRP A 103 9.14 18.80 -17.26
CA TRP A 103 10.49 18.25 -17.06
C TRP A 103 11.54 19.29 -17.45
N GLY A 104 12.65 19.30 -16.72
CA GLY A 104 13.76 20.18 -17.00
C GLY A 104 15.06 19.65 -16.42
N LYS A 105 16.14 20.30 -16.82
CA LYS A 105 17.46 20.08 -16.27
C LYS A 105 17.67 21.04 -15.12
N VAL A 106 17.95 20.52 -13.93
CA VAL A 106 18.32 21.28 -12.75
C VAL A 106 19.84 21.32 -12.68
N ILE A 107 20.41 22.51 -12.53
CA ILE A 107 21.84 22.77 -12.68
C ILE A 107 22.32 23.55 -11.46
N SER A 108 23.35 23.02 -10.78
CA SER A 108 24.18 23.74 -9.80
C SER A 108 25.53 24.08 -10.42
N ASP A 109 26.39 24.74 -9.64
CA ASP A 109 27.76 25.04 -10.06
C ASP A 109 28.62 23.78 -10.26
N THR A 110 28.25 22.67 -9.63
CA THR A 110 29.02 21.43 -9.60
C THR A 110 28.45 20.39 -10.55
N THR A 111 27.14 20.17 -10.55
CA THR A 111 26.51 19.09 -11.31
C THR A 111 25.14 19.49 -11.88
N SER A 112 24.54 18.56 -12.62
CA SER A 112 23.16 18.71 -13.09
C SER A 112 22.46 17.38 -13.24
N PHE A 113 21.13 17.40 -13.20
CA PHE A 113 20.31 16.23 -13.46
C PHE A 113 18.98 16.59 -14.11
N GLN A 114 18.35 15.60 -14.74
CA GLN A 114 17.02 15.73 -15.31
C GLN A 114 15.98 15.45 -14.22
N ALA A 115 15.03 16.36 -14.03
CA ALA A 115 13.96 16.23 -13.04
C ALA A 115 12.59 16.48 -13.67
N GLY A 116 11.57 15.80 -13.16
CA GLY A 116 10.20 16.27 -13.25
C GLY A 116 10.05 17.58 -12.46
N ILE A 117 9.37 18.55 -13.03
CA ILE A 117 9.06 19.82 -12.38
C ILE A 117 7.59 19.76 -11.98
N ASN A 118 7.33 19.70 -10.68
CA ASN A 118 5.99 19.71 -10.12
C ASN A 118 5.71 21.11 -9.59
N GLY A 119 4.81 21.83 -10.25
CA GLY A 119 4.35 23.13 -9.76
C GLY A 119 3.25 22.93 -8.74
N VAL A 120 3.42 23.50 -7.55
CA VAL A 120 2.50 23.35 -6.42
C VAL A 120 2.03 24.70 -5.89
N ASP A 121 0.91 24.65 -5.18
CA ASP A 121 0.45 25.73 -4.30
C ASP A 121 0.42 25.22 -2.85
N ILE A 122 1.43 25.62 -2.08
CA ILE A 122 1.68 25.14 -0.72
C ILE A 122 0.57 25.52 0.28
N ASP A 123 -0.26 26.50 -0.03
CA ASP A 123 -1.36 26.95 0.83
C ASP A 123 -2.61 26.10 0.64
N THR A 124 -2.88 25.70 -0.60
CA THR A 124 -4.02 24.86 -0.94
C THR A 124 -3.74 23.37 -0.71
N GLU A 125 -2.48 22.93 -0.88
CA GLU A 125 -2.10 21.53 -0.87
C GLU A 125 -1.68 21.03 0.51
N ARG A 126 -2.63 21.01 1.47
CA ARG A 126 -2.35 20.60 2.86
C ARG A 126 -1.76 19.19 2.99
N GLY A 127 -2.11 18.29 2.07
CA GLY A 127 -1.57 16.92 2.03
C GLY A 127 -0.04 16.89 1.88
N LEU A 128 0.54 17.85 1.15
CA LEU A 128 1.98 17.91 0.89
C LEU A 128 2.78 18.10 2.18
N LYS A 129 2.31 18.96 3.09
CA LYS A 129 2.94 19.19 4.40
C LYS A 129 2.83 17.99 5.35
N ASN A 130 1.87 17.09 5.12
CA ASN A 130 1.70 15.90 5.96
C ASN A 130 2.68 14.77 5.59
N VAL A 131 3.12 14.73 4.33
CA VAL A 131 4.05 13.73 3.82
C VAL A 131 5.49 14.23 3.85
N LEU A 132 5.73 15.50 3.49
CA LEU A 132 7.06 16.07 3.47
C LEU A 132 7.56 16.36 4.90
N ARG A 133 8.73 15.82 5.23
CA ARG A 133 9.47 16.16 6.46
C ARG A 133 10.79 16.78 6.06
N LEU A 134 11.13 17.92 6.64
CA LEU A 134 12.41 18.56 6.38
C LEU A 134 13.56 17.72 6.95
N ALA A 135 14.68 17.68 6.21
CA ALA A 135 15.86 16.93 6.61
C ALA A 135 16.82 17.81 7.41
N PRO A 136 17.49 17.27 8.45
CA PRO A 136 18.62 17.95 9.09
C PRO A 136 19.79 18.08 8.11
N GLN A 137 20.61 19.11 8.29
CA GLN A 137 21.69 19.44 7.36
C GLN A 137 22.72 18.31 7.17
N LYS A 138 22.99 17.55 8.22
CA LYS A 138 23.90 16.38 8.18
C LYS A 138 23.49 15.33 7.13
N ASP A 139 22.20 15.25 6.80
CA ASP A 139 21.68 14.19 5.94
C ASP A 139 22.08 14.43 4.48
N TYR A 140 22.34 15.68 4.08
CA TYR A 140 22.66 16.05 2.69
C TYR A 140 24.01 16.78 2.51
N LYS A 141 24.67 17.19 3.61
CA LYS A 141 25.96 17.90 3.56
C LYS A 141 27.02 17.21 4.42
N PRO A 142 28.19 16.83 3.87
CA PRO A 142 29.30 16.30 4.66
C PRO A 142 29.74 17.30 5.75
N GLY A 143 29.78 16.85 7.01
CA GLY A 143 30.08 17.72 8.16
C GLY A 143 28.93 18.66 8.57
N GLY A 144 27.72 18.46 8.03
CA GLY A 144 26.53 19.21 8.38
C GLY A 144 26.06 18.98 9.83
N THR A 145 25.20 19.87 10.30
CA THR A 145 24.67 19.85 11.67
C THR A 145 23.33 19.09 11.78
N GLU A 146 22.88 18.79 13.00
CA GLU A 146 21.51 18.28 13.27
C GLU A 146 20.42 19.34 13.05
N GLU A 147 20.79 20.57 12.69
CA GLU A 147 19.86 21.67 12.46
C GLU A 147 19.02 21.41 11.20
N ILE A 148 17.70 21.54 11.33
CA ILE A 148 16.78 21.55 10.19
C ILE A 148 16.74 22.98 9.65
N ARG A 149 17.21 23.14 8.41
CA ARG A 149 17.22 24.44 7.71
C ARG A 149 16.11 24.50 6.67
N GLY A 150 15.63 25.72 6.43
CA GLY A 150 14.59 25.98 5.44
C GLY A 150 13.16 25.90 5.98
N ASN A 151 12.22 26.34 5.15
CA ASN A 151 10.79 26.34 5.48
C ASN A 151 9.99 26.02 4.21
N LEU A 152 9.12 25.00 4.27
CA LEU A 152 8.23 24.65 3.16
C LEU A 152 7.30 25.80 2.79
N ASP A 153 6.91 26.66 3.73
CA ASP A 153 6.01 27.80 3.46
C ASP A 153 6.63 28.84 2.51
N ASN A 154 7.97 28.88 2.41
CA ASN A 154 8.67 29.75 1.49
C ASN A 154 8.50 29.31 0.03
N LEU A 155 8.01 28.09 -0.23
CA LEU A 155 7.67 27.60 -1.57
C LEU A 155 6.46 28.34 -2.19
N ARG A 156 5.85 29.27 -1.45
CA ARG A 156 4.84 30.21 -1.98
C ARG A 156 5.47 31.30 -2.84
N GLU A 157 6.73 31.65 -2.58
CA GLU A 157 7.42 32.72 -3.29
C GLU A 157 7.88 32.25 -4.68
N PRO A 158 7.67 33.02 -5.76
CA PRO A 158 8.18 32.67 -7.09
C PRO A 158 9.69 32.42 -7.09
N ASN A 159 10.18 31.62 -8.03
CA ASN A 159 11.60 31.30 -8.18
C ASN A 159 12.23 30.63 -6.95
N THR A 160 11.43 29.83 -6.23
CA THR A 160 11.92 28.97 -5.16
C THR A 160 11.82 27.50 -5.57
N VAL A 161 12.63 26.66 -4.94
CA VAL A 161 12.61 25.21 -5.14
C VAL A 161 12.77 24.47 -3.83
N MET A 162 12.03 23.37 -3.71
CA MET A 162 12.24 22.35 -2.69
C MET A 162 12.84 21.11 -3.34
N LEU A 163 13.91 20.61 -2.72
CA LEU A 163 14.64 19.42 -3.15
C LEU A 163 14.52 18.31 -2.12
N PHE A 164 14.80 17.09 -2.54
CA PHE A 164 15.02 15.99 -1.62
C PHE A 164 16.50 15.79 -1.28
N VAL A 165 16.78 15.08 -0.19
CA VAL A 165 18.14 14.84 0.31
C VAL A 165 19.07 14.29 -0.78
N GLU A 166 18.68 13.23 -1.51
CA GLU A 166 19.50 12.69 -2.60
C GLU A 166 19.75 13.69 -3.75
N GLN A 167 18.77 14.56 -4.04
CA GLN A 167 18.92 15.60 -5.06
C GLN A 167 19.89 16.70 -4.61
N ALA A 168 19.79 17.13 -3.35
CA ALA A 168 20.66 18.14 -2.75
C ALA A 168 22.11 17.63 -2.63
N LYS A 169 22.31 16.37 -2.23
CA LYS A 169 23.63 15.72 -2.24
C LYS A 169 24.24 15.73 -3.63
N ARG A 170 23.46 15.33 -4.64
CA ARG A 170 23.94 15.24 -6.03
C ARG A 170 24.34 16.61 -6.58
N LEU A 171 23.54 17.64 -6.29
CA LEU A 171 23.81 19.02 -6.69
C LEU A 171 24.85 19.72 -5.82
N GLU A 172 25.25 19.12 -4.69
CA GLU A 172 26.16 19.69 -3.68
C GLU A 172 25.70 21.07 -3.17
N VAL A 173 24.39 21.20 -2.89
CA VAL A 173 23.76 22.46 -2.45
C VAL A 173 23.15 22.38 -1.06
N ASP A 174 22.99 23.56 -0.45
CA ASP A 174 22.35 23.79 0.84
C ASP A 174 21.15 24.74 0.70
N VAL A 175 20.36 24.87 1.76
CA VAL A 175 19.29 25.86 1.83
C VAL A 175 19.88 27.26 1.72
N GLY A 176 19.36 28.06 0.78
CA GLY A 176 19.82 29.40 0.45
C GLY A 176 20.61 29.49 -0.86
N ASP A 177 21.10 28.36 -1.38
CA ASP A 177 21.87 28.35 -2.63
C ASP A 177 20.98 28.59 -3.86
N GLN A 178 21.59 29.08 -4.94
CA GLN A 178 20.93 29.32 -6.21
C GLN A 178 21.15 28.14 -7.16
N LEU A 179 20.12 27.79 -7.90
CA LEU A 179 20.13 26.79 -8.96
C LEU A 179 19.59 27.39 -10.24
N THR A 180 19.95 26.80 -11.37
CA THR A 180 19.34 27.12 -12.67
C THR A 180 18.51 25.95 -13.15
N ILE A 181 17.24 26.20 -13.43
CA ILE A 181 16.36 25.25 -14.11
C ILE A 181 16.35 25.60 -15.60
N SER A 182 16.61 24.63 -16.46
CA SER A 182 16.47 24.73 -17.91
C SER A 182 15.38 23.80 -18.42
N ALA A 183 14.39 24.33 -19.15
CA ALA A 183 13.30 23.52 -19.68
C ALA A 183 12.88 23.95 -21.10
N PRO A 184 12.51 23.00 -21.97
CA PRO A 184 12.00 23.32 -23.29
C PRO A 184 10.54 23.78 -23.21
N THR A 185 10.25 24.96 -23.75
CA THR A 185 8.87 25.40 -24.00
C THR A 185 8.14 24.44 -24.93
N PRO A 186 6.79 24.42 -24.93
CA PRO A 186 6.02 23.63 -25.91
C PRO A 186 6.33 23.94 -27.38
N ARG A 187 6.95 25.09 -27.66
CA ARG A 187 7.41 25.52 -28.99
C ARG A 187 8.83 25.08 -29.33
N GLY A 188 9.51 24.35 -28.44
CA GLY A 188 10.86 23.81 -28.64
C GLY A 188 12.01 24.77 -28.29
N VAL A 189 11.72 25.97 -27.80
CA VAL A 189 12.75 26.91 -27.32
C VAL A 189 13.10 26.58 -25.87
N SER A 190 14.38 26.46 -25.53
CA SER A 190 14.82 26.24 -24.15
C SER A 190 14.88 27.56 -23.40
N ASN A 191 14.23 27.62 -22.24
CA ASN A 191 14.31 28.73 -21.31
C ASN A 191 15.06 28.31 -20.06
N THR A 192 15.65 29.30 -19.37
CA THR A 192 16.32 29.10 -18.09
C THR A 192 15.79 30.05 -17.05
N LEU A 193 15.72 29.60 -15.80
CA LEU A 193 15.27 30.40 -14.68
C LEU A 193 16.14 30.08 -13.46
N SER A 194 16.60 31.11 -12.77
CA SER A 194 17.33 30.96 -11.51
C SER A 194 16.33 30.81 -10.37
N VAL A 195 16.57 29.83 -9.50
CA VAL A 195 15.71 29.52 -8.35
C VAL A 195 16.53 29.36 -7.08
N SER A 196 15.95 29.74 -5.94
CA SER A 196 16.58 29.61 -4.62
C SER A 196 16.12 28.35 -3.92
N VAL A 197 17.04 27.58 -3.33
CA VAL A 197 16.70 26.42 -2.50
C VAL A 197 16.14 26.90 -1.17
N VAL A 198 14.84 26.69 -0.92
CA VAL A 198 14.17 27.16 0.31
C VAL A 198 13.92 26.08 1.34
N ALA A 199 13.96 24.81 0.92
CA ALA A 199 13.73 23.66 1.77
C ALA A 199 14.39 22.41 1.16
N ILE A 200 14.90 21.54 2.04
CA ILE A 200 15.36 20.20 1.67
C ILE A 200 14.57 19.19 2.51
N ALA A 201 13.79 18.33 1.83
CA ALA A 201 12.98 17.30 2.46
C ALA A 201 13.68 15.94 2.47
N LYS A 202 13.34 15.13 3.47
CA LYS A 202 13.71 13.71 3.52
C LYS A 202 13.11 12.97 2.34
N ASP A 203 13.85 12.00 1.83
CA ASP A 203 13.41 11.16 0.72
C ASP A 203 12.15 10.35 1.07
N VAL A 204 11.24 10.25 0.10
CA VAL A 204 9.98 9.50 0.22
C VAL A 204 9.99 8.42 -0.84
N GLY A 205 10.70 7.35 -0.49
CA GLY A 205 11.05 6.24 -1.35
C GLY A 205 11.45 6.63 -2.77
N PHE A 206 11.04 5.87 -3.77
CA PHE A 206 11.37 6.17 -5.19
C PHE A 206 10.72 7.47 -5.72
N MET A 207 9.65 7.96 -5.08
CA MET A 207 8.90 9.11 -5.58
C MET A 207 9.71 10.42 -5.45
N SER A 208 10.57 10.54 -4.44
CA SER A 208 11.41 11.73 -4.25
C SER A 208 12.51 11.87 -5.30
N GLY A 209 13.00 10.77 -5.88
CA GLY A 209 14.10 10.81 -6.84
C GLY A 209 13.75 11.43 -8.20
N TRP A 210 12.47 11.45 -8.57
CA TRP A 210 12.02 11.78 -9.93
C TRP A 210 11.67 13.24 -10.17
N GLY A 211 11.39 14.02 -9.14
CA GLY A 211 10.92 15.39 -9.34
C GLY A 211 11.29 16.37 -8.23
N ILE A 212 11.36 17.63 -8.63
CA ILE A 212 11.50 18.78 -7.74
C ILE A 212 10.14 19.46 -7.60
N PHE A 213 9.98 20.22 -6.52
CA PHE A 213 8.78 21.01 -6.29
C PHE A 213 9.11 22.49 -6.37
N VAL A 214 8.32 23.22 -7.13
CA VAL A 214 8.44 24.67 -7.34
C VAL A 214 7.04 25.29 -7.26
N PRO A 215 6.92 26.62 -7.05
CA PRO A 215 5.63 27.29 -7.17
C PRO A 215 5.04 27.12 -8.57
N ASN A 216 3.71 27.03 -8.66
CA ASN A 216 2.98 27.02 -9.94
C ASN A 216 3.38 28.17 -10.87
N GLN A 217 3.71 29.35 -10.32
CA GLN A 217 4.15 30.50 -11.10
C GLN A 217 5.49 30.27 -11.80
N THR A 218 6.46 29.67 -11.10
CA THR A 218 7.78 29.32 -11.64
C THR A 218 7.65 28.43 -12.89
N VAL A 219 6.71 27.47 -12.87
CA VAL A 219 6.44 26.60 -14.03
C VAL A 219 5.84 27.39 -15.19
N ARG A 220 4.89 28.29 -14.92
CA ARG A 220 4.31 29.14 -15.98
C ARG A 220 5.36 30.02 -16.63
N ASP A 221 6.25 30.61 -15.84
CA ASP A 221 7.27 31.53 -16.32
C ASP A 221 8.30 30.80 -17.20
N ILE A 222 8.82 29.65 -16.75
CA ILE A 222 9.84 28.91 -17.52
C ILE A 222 9.28 28.34 -18.82
N TYR A 223 8.04 27.84 -18.83
CA TYR A 223 7.42 27.28 -20.04
C TYR A 223 6.66 28.32 -20.88
N GLN A 224 6.57 29.58 -20.44
CA GLN A 224 5.79 30.66 -21.06
C GLN A 224 4.31 30.29 -21.25
N LEU A 225 3.69 29.75 -20.20
CA LEU A 225 2.29 29.31 -20.20
C LEU A 225 1.35 30.43 -19.76
N THR A 226 0.11 30.36 -20.23
CA THR A 226 -0.95 31.26 -19.77
C THR A 226 -1.49 30.83 -18.40
N GLU A 227 -2.13 31.76 -17.68
CA GLU A 227 -2.77 31.44 -16.40
C GLU A 227 -3.89 30.40 -16.50
N ASP A 228 -4.47 30.21 -17.69
CA ASP A 228 -5.55 29.23 -17.92
C ASP A 228 -5.03 27.87 -18.39
N THR A 229 -3.78 27.56 -18.07
CA THR A 229 -3.16 26.25 -18.32
C THR A 229 -2.84 25.57 -16.99
N THR A 230 -2.99 24.25 -16.91
CA THR A 230 -2.47 23.41 -15.82
C THR A 230 -1.85 22.12 -16.39
N GLY A 231 -1.20 21.30 -15.56
CA GLY A 231 -0.69 20.00 -15.98
C GLY A 231 -1.71 18.87 -15.80
N ALA A 232 -2.30 18.81 -14.61
CA ALA A 232 -3.37 17.88 -14.28
C ALA A 232 -4.30 18.48 -13.23
N ILE A 233 -5.58 18.16 -13.34
CA ILE A 233 -6.56 18.35 -12.27
C ILE A 233 -6.62 17.04 -11.51
N MET A 234 -6.08 17.05 -10.30
CA MET A 234 -6.05 15.90 -9.41
C MET A 234 -7.31 15.90 -8.55
N VAL A 235 -8.03 14.78 -8.58
CA VAL A 235 -9.32 14.55 -7.94
C VAL A 235 -9.11 13.64 -6.74
N TYR A 236 -9.60 14.06 -5.57
CA TYR A 236 -9.59 13.28 -4.35
C TYR A 236 -11.02 12.89 -3.97
N LEU A 237 -11.17 11.63 -3.60
CA LEU A 237 -12.46 11.02 -3.27
C LEU A 237 -12.59 10.78 -1.77
N ASP A 238 -13.78 10.93 -1.23
CA ASP A 238 -14.11 10.59 0.16
C ASP A 238 -14.12 9.06 0.39
N ASP A 239 -14.49 8.29 -0.65
CA ASP A 239 -14.45 6.84 -0.69
C ASP A 239 -13.67 6.32 -1.91
N ILE A 240 -12.47 5.82 -1.64
CA ILE A 240 -11.60 5.24 -2.67
C ILE A 240 -12.14 3.93 -3.24
N ALA A 241 -13.07 3.23 -2.57
CA ALA A 241 -13.69 2.02 -3.12
C ALA A 241 -14.56 2.32 -4.36
N LYS A 242 -14.90 3.59 -4.59
CA LYS A 242 -15.66 4.06 -5.76
C LYS A 242 -14.79 4.50 -6.93
N LEU A 243 -13.46 4.34 -6.85
CA LEU A 243 -12.50 4.83 -7.82
C LEU A 243 -12.88 4.51 -9.28
N GLU A 244 -13.14 3.23 -9.59
CA GLU A 244 -13.44 2.80 -10.96
C GLU A 244 -14.80 3.35 -11.47
N GLU A 245 -15.79 3.44 -10.58
CA GLU A 245 -17.10 4.02 -10.90
C GLU A 245 -16.96 5.51 -11.25
N VAL A 246 -16.22 6.26 -10.42
CA VAL A 246 -15.98 7.69 -10.63
C VAL A 246 -15.10 7.96 -11.85
N GLU A 247 -14.07 7.16 -12.09
CA GLU A 247 -13.20 7.28 -13.27
C GLU A 247 -14.03 7.12 -14.56
N ASN A 248 -14.86 6.09 -14.64
CA ASN A 248 -15.73 5.85 -15.80
C ASN A 248 -16.75 6.99 -15.99
N HIS A 249 -17.33 7.50 -14.90
CA HIS A 249 -18.21 8.65 -14.94
C HIS A 249 -17.51 9.91 -15.47
N LEU A 250 -16.29 10.20 -14.98
CA LEU A 250 -15.48 11.33 -15.43
C LEU A 250 -15.13 11.23 -16.92
N ARG A 251 -14.77 10.04 -17.43
CA ARG A 251 -14.55 9.82 -18.86
C ARG A 251 -15.80 10.16 -19.68
N GLN A 252 -16.98 9.70 -19.25
CA GLN A 252 -18.23 10.02 -19.95
C GLN A 252 -18.58 11.51 -19.88
N LEU A 253 -18.36 12.13 -18.72
CA LEU A 253 -18.62 13.55 -18.50
C LEU A 253 -17.75 14.42 -19.41
N VAL A 254 -16.44 14.18 -19.43
CA VAL A 254 -15.48 14.92 -20.24
C VAL A 254 -15.74 14.72 -21.74
N ALA A 255 -16.15 13.50 -22.16
CA ALA A 255 -16.56 13.23 -23.54
C ALA A 255 -17.82 14.04 -23.93
N LYS A 256 -18.84 14.04 -23.07
CA LYS A 256 -20.10 14.78 -23.29
C LYS A 256 -19.90 16.29 -23.35
N ALA A 257 -18.91 16.82 -22.63
CA ALA A 257 -18.51 18.21 -22.68
C ALA A 257 -17.73 18.58 -23.97
N GLY A 258 -17.48 17.62 -24.87
CA GLY A 258 -16.86 17.88 -26.17
C GLY A 258 -15.33 17.82 -26.19
N HIS A 259 -14.69 17.42 -25.08
CA HIS A 259 -13.24 17.22 -25.05
C HIS A 259 -12.85 15.91 -25.74
N ARG A 260 -11.74 15.93 -26.49
CA ARG A 260 -11.16 14.72 -27.07
C ARG A 260 -10.47 13.93 -25.97
N LEU A 261 -10.83 12.67 -25.80
CA LEU A 261 -10.22 11.78 -24.81
C LEU A 261 -9.20 10.86 -25.46
N MET A 262 -8.17 10.52 -24.70
CA MET A 262 -7.34 9.35 -24.96
C MET A 262 -8.13 8.07 -24.68
N GLU A 263 -7.72 6.96 -25.31
CA GLU A 263 -8.20 5.64 -24.93
C GLU A 263 -7.72 5.28 -23.52
N LYS A 264 -8.42 4.36 -22.83
CA LYS A 264 -7.99 3.93 -21.51
C LYS A 264 -6.68 3.15 -21.65
N ASP A 265 -5.69 3.58 -20.87
CA ASP A 265 -4.36 2.99 -20.86
C ASP A 265 -3.81 3.07 -19.43
N SER A 266 -3.48 1.89 -18.88
CA SER A 266 -2.99 1.73 -17.50
C SER A 266 -1.50 2.00 -17.33
N ASN A 267 -0.80 2.41 -18.38
CA ASN A 267 0.55 2.92 -18.24
C ASN A 267 0.56 4.27 -17.51
N PRO A 268 1.63 4.60 -16.76
CA PRO A 268 1.77 5.91 -16.14
C PRO A 268 1.73 7.02 -17.19
N PHE A 269 1.22 8.20 -16.81
CA PHE A 269 1.03 9.32 -17.74
C PHE A 269 2.34 9.66 -18.47
N TRP A 270 3.45 9.67 -17.76
CA TRP A 270 4.78 9.98 -18.31
C TRP A 270 5.28 8.95 -19.34
N MET A 271 4.88 7.68 -19.22
CA MET A 271 5.29 6.64 -20.17
C MET A 271 4.52 6.73 -21.50
N LYS A 272 3.42 7.48 -21.54
CA LYS A 272 2.62 7.66 -22.77
C LYS A 272 3.23 8.67 -23.74
N PHE A 273 4.20 9.50 -23.30
CA PHE A 273 4.78 10.57 -24.11
C PHE A 273 5.38 10.10 -25.43
N GLU A 274 6.10 8.97 -25.42
CA GLU A 274 6.73 8.43 -26.63
C GLU A 274 5.67 8.04 -27.67
N ARG A 275 4.62 7.31 -27.24
CA ARG A 275 3.50 6.94 -28.12
C ARG A 275 2.75 8.17 -28.61
N VAL A 276 2.38 9.08 -27.71
CA VAL A 276 1.63 10.31 -28.03
C VAL A 276 2.41 11.21 -28.99
N GLY A 277 3.74 11.27 -28.83
CA GLY A 277 4.63 11.99 -29.74
C GLY A 277 4.56 11.49 -31.17
N ASN A 278 4.27 10.20 -31.38
CA ASN A 278 4.17 9.57 -32.71
C ASN A 278 2.76 9.61 -33.32
N GLU A 279 1.74 10.12 -32.63
CA GLU A 279 0.38 10.22 -33.18
C GLU A 279 0.18 11.50 -34.03
N ASP A 280 -0.59 11.43 -35.13
CA ASP A 280 -0.67 12.53 -36.11
C ASP A 280 -1.58 13.73 -35.72
N TRP A 281 -2.14 13.77 -34.51
CA TRP A 281 -3.06 14.84 -34.11
C TRP A 281 -2.35 16.06 -33.53
N ILE A 282 -3.03 17.20 -33.60
CA ILE A 282 -2.64 18.50 -33.04
C ILE A 282 -3.78 19.00 -32.13
N GLY A 283 -3.44 19.82 -31.14
CA GLY A 283 -4.38 20.38 -30.17
C GLY A 283 -4.30 19.65 -28.83
N GLN A 284 -5.44 19.49 -28.15
CA GLN A 284 -5.52 18.88 -26.83
C GLN A 284 -6.23 17.52 -26.88
N LYS A 285 -5.67 16.54 -26.18
CA LYS A 285 -6.40 15.34 -25.74
C LYS A 285 -6.29 15.21 -24.23
N ILE A 286 -7.40 14.91 -23.58
CA ILE A 286 -7.48 14.66 -22.14
C ILE A 286 -7.18 13.18 -21.88
N ASP A 287 -6.31 12.93 -20.92
CA ASP A 287 -6.04 11.60 -20.38
C ASP A 287 -6.61 11.53 -18.97
N ILE A 288 -7.30 10.43 -18.66
CA ILE A 288 -7.84 10.17 -17.33
C ILE A 288 -7.14 8.90 -16.84
N THR A 289 -6.34 9.06 -15.80
CA THR A 289 -5.59 8.00 -15.12
C THR A 289 -5.97 7.98 -13.65
N ASN A 290 -5.89 6.84 -13.00
CA ASN A 290 -5.98 6.76 -11.55
C ASN A 290 -4.60 6.57 -10.91
N TRP A 291 -4.54 6.59 -9.58
CA TRP A 291 -3.29 6.42 -8.83
C TRP A 291 -2.61 5.08 -9.13
N GLU A 292 -3.38 3.99 -9.33
CA GLU A 292 -2.86 2.66 -9.64
C GLU A 292 -2.18 2.64 -11.01
N ASP A 293 -2.75 3.33 -12.00
CA ASP A 293 -2.14 3.48 -13.33
C ASP A 293 -0.80 4.25 -13.24
N GLU A 294 -0.75 5.34 -12.46
CA GLU A 294 0.45 6.18 -12.30
C GLU A 294 1.59 5.47 -11.55
N ILE A 295 1.27 4.56 -10.63
CA ILE A 295 2.25 3.72 -9.94
C ILE A 295 2.33 2.30 -10.48
N SER A 296 1.78 2.03 -11.65
CA SER A 296 1.69 0.66 -12.21
C SER A 296 3.05 -0.02 -12.37
N PHE A 297 4.14 0.74 -12.52
CA PHE A 297 5.51 0.22 -12.50
C PHE A 297 5.89 -0.46 -11.17
N MET A 298 5.21 -0.10 -10.07
CA MET A 298 5.36 -0.71 -8.74
C MET A 298 4.41 -1.88 -8.48
N SER A 299 3.43 -2.11 -9.35
CA SER A 299 2.45 -3.18 -9.17
C SER A 299 3.12 -4.55 -9.01
N TRP A 300 4.23 -4.78 -9.73
CA TRP A 300 5.04 -5.99 -9.59
C TRP A 300 5.64 -6.17 -8.19
N THR A 301 6.02 -5.09 -7.53
CA THR A 301 6.53 -5.12 -6.15
C THR A 301 5.42 -5.52 -5.18
N ILE A 302 4.25 -4.88 -5.27
CA ILE A 302 3.09 -5.21 -4.43
C ILE A 302 2.69 -6.67 -4.62
N GLN A 303 2.56 -7.12 -5.87
CA GLN A 303 2.24 -8.51 -6.21
C GLN A 303 3.30 -9.49 -5.68
N SER A 304 4.58 -9.12 -5.67
CA SER A 304 5.65 -9.95 -5.12
C SER A 304 5.53 -10.11 -3.61
N PHE A 305 5.20 -9.03 -2.88
CA PHE A 305 4.96 -9.10 -1.43
C PHE A 305 3.74 -9.96 -1.09
N ASP A 306 2.65 -9.81 -1.84
CA ASP A 306 1.45 -10.62 -1.65
C ASP A 306 1.69 -12.10 -1.99
N ALA A 307 2.46 -12.38 -3.05
CA ALA A 307 2.85 -13.74 -3.41
C ALA A 307 3.73 -14.39 -2.33
N LEU A 308 4.76 -13.67 -1.83
CA LEU A 308 5.62 -14.14 -0.74
C LEU A 308 4.81 -14.39 0.53
N THR A 309 3.91 -13.48 0.88
CA THR A 309 3.00 -13.63 2.02
C THR A 309 2.12 -14.87 1.82
N GLY A 310 1.50 -15.04 0.65
CA GLY A 310 0.67 -16.21 0.33
C GLY A 310 1.42 -17.55 0.43
N ILE A 311 2.67 -17.60 -0.05
CA ILE A 311 3.53 -18.80 0.06
C ILE A 311 3.82 -19.11 1.54
N LEU A 312 4.19 -18.10 2.33
CA LEU A 312 4.43 -18.29 3.76
C LEU A 312 3.18 -18.80 4.48
N VAL A 313 2.01 -18.21 4.18
CA VAL A 313 0.73 -18.65 4.74
C VAL A 313 0.44 -20.11 4.39
N MET A 314 0.67 -20.51 3.14
CA MET A 314 0.49 -21.91 2.72
C MET A 314 1.37 -22.87 3.53
N ILE A 315 2.66 -22.55 3.71
CA ILE A 315 3.60 -23.36 4.50
C ILE A 315 3.12 -23.47 5.96
N LEU A 316 2.74 -22.34 6.57
CA LEU A 316 2.26 -22.31 7.96
C LEU A 316 0.98 -23.13 8.13
N MET A 317 0.05 -23.08 7.16
CA MET A 317 -1.16 -23.90 7.18
C MET A 317 -0.83 -25.39 7.11
N ILE A 318 0.13 -25.81 6.28
CA ILE A 318 0.58 -27.20 6.23
C ILE A 318 1.16 -27.65 7.58
N LEU A 319 2.00 -26.81 8.22
CA LEU A 319 2.57 -27.11 9.54
C LEU A 319 1.49 -27.29 10.60
N VAL A 320 0.48 -26.42 10.61
CA VAL A 320 -0.68 -26.53 11.52
C VAL A 320 -1.46 -27.82 11.26
N ALA A 321 -1.74 -28.15 10.00
CA ALA A 321 -2.48 -29.37 9.64
C ALA A 321 -1.75 -30.64 10.09
N VAL A 322 -0.44 -30.73 9.83
CA VAL A 322 0.39 -31.86 10.28
C VAL A 322 0.45 -31.93 11.81
N GLY A 323 0.61 -30.79 12.48
CA GLY A 323 0.63 -30.71 13.94
C GLY A 323 -0.67 -31.20 14.59
N ILE A 324 -1.82 -30.78 14.06
CA ILE A 324 -3.14 -31.23 14.50
C ILE A 324 -3.30 -32.72 14.25
N MET A 325 -2.93 -33.19 13.06
CA MET A 325 -3.05 -34.60 12.70
C MET A 325 -2.24 -35.48 13.66
N ASN A 326 -0.97 -35.15 13.89
CA ASN A 326 -0.12 -35.89 14.83
C ASN A 326 -0.68 -35.87 16.26
N THR A 327 -1.15 -34.71 16.72
CA THR A 327 -1.73 -34.55 18.06
C THR A 327 -2.99 -35.38 18.25
N LEU A 328 -3.89 -35.38 17.27
CA LEU A 328 -5.10 -36.18 17.32
C LEU A 328 -4.82 -37.68 17.21
N TRP A 329 -3.83 -38.11 16.41
CA TRP A 329 -3.41 -39.51 16.36
C TRP A 329 -2.95 -40.02 17.73
N ILE A 330 -2.16 -39.23 18.44
CA ILE A 330 -1.72 -39.54 19.81
C ILE A 330 -2.94 -39.60 20.74
N ALA A 331 -3.82 -38.60 20.70
CA ALA A 331 -5.02 -38.54 21.54
C ALA A 331 -5.95 -39.75 21.31
N ILE A 332 -6.11 -40.19 20.06
CA ILE A 332 -6.91 -41.36 19.70
C ILE A 332 -6.27 -42.62 20.29
N ARG A 333 -4.94 -42.78 20.18
CA ARG A 333 -4.24 -43.95 20.73
C ARG A 333 -4.38 -44.02 22.25
N GLU A 334 -4.12 -42.92 22.96
CA GLU A 334 -4.26 -42.82 24.42
C GLU A 334 -5.69 -43.14 24.88
N ARG A 335 -6.71 -42.74 24.11
CA ARG A 335 -8.13 -42.92 24.46
C ARG A 335 -8.79 -44.11 23.76
N THR A 336 -8.03 -45.04 23.18
CA THR A 336 -8.59 -46.16 22.39
C THR A 336 -9.60 -46.97 23.20
N ARG A 337 -9.25 -47.30 24.46
CA ARG A 337 -10.12 -48.09 25.35
C ARG A 337 -11.41 -47.35 25.71
N GLU A 338 -11.33 -46.06 25.99
CA GLU A 338 -12.50 -45.20 26.27
C GLU A 338 -13.44 -45.12 25.05
N ILE A 339 -12.88 -44.92 23.85
CA ILE A 339 -13.65 -44.93 22.59
C ILE A 339 -14.31 -46.30 22.39
N GLY A 340 -13.60 -47.39 22.68
CA GLY A 340 -14.12 -48.76 22.63
C GLY A 340 -15.31 -48.97 23.57
N THR A 341 -15.20 -48.54 24.83
CA THR A 341 -16.28 -48.61 25.82
C THR A 341 -17.47 -47.74 25.41
N MET A 342 -17.24 -46.49 24.97
CA MET A 342 -18.32 -45.62 24.46
C MET A 342 -19.06 -46.26 23.29
N ARG A 343 -18.35 -46.88 22.34
CA ARG A 343 -18.96 -47.60 21.21
C ARG A 343 -19.73 -48.83 21.68
N ALA A 344 -19.26 -49.54 22.71
CA ALA A 344 -19.90 -50.74 23.25
C ALA A 344 -21.22 -50.43 23.99
N ILE A 345 -21.30 -49.29 24.68
CA ILE A 345 -22.53 -48.81 25.33
C ILE A 345 -23.51 -48.09 24.37
N GLY A 346 -23.21 -48.08 23.06
CA GLY A 346 -24.13 -47.61 22.02
C GLY A 346 -23.79 -46.26 21.35
N ALA A 347 -22.63 -45.64 21.62
CA ALA A 347 -22.26 -44.40 20.95
C ALA A 347 -22.12 -44.57 19.43
N GLN A 348 -22.85 -43.73 18.67
CA GLN A 348 -22.80 -43.73 17.21
C GLN A 348 -21.44 -43.22 16.70
N LYS A 349 -21.01 -43.71 15.52
CA LYS A 349 -19.75 -43.27 14.87
C LYS A 349 -19.70 -41.74 14.71
N GLY A 350 -20.82 -41.14 14.31
CA GLY A 350 -20.94 -39.69 14.14
C GLY A 350 -20.78 -38.91 15.45
N MET A 351 -21.16 -39.48 16.60
CA MET A 351 -20.95 -38.84 17.90
C MET A 351 -19.47 -38.73 18.24
N ILE A 352 -18.70 -39.79 17.98
CA ILE A 352 -17.24 -39.80 18.24
C ILE A 352 -16.51 -38.84 17.30
N SER A 353 -16.83 -38.85 16.00
CA SER A 353 -16.23 -37.89 15.08
C SER A 353 -16.57 -36.44 15.46
N LYS A 354 -17.84 -36.14 15.83
CA LYS A 354 -18.24 -34.80 16.29
C LYS A 354 -17.51 -34.38 17.57
N MET A 355 -17.25 -35.31 18.49
CA MET A 355 -16.50 -35.02 19.72
C MET A 355 -15.07 -34.55 19.39
N PHE A 356 -14.34 -35.27 18.56
CA PHE A 356 -12.97 -34.88 18.15
C PHE A 356 -12.95 -33.61 17.29
N LEU A 357 -13.94 -33.42 16.41
CA LEU A 357 -14.07 -32.18 15.64
C LEU A 357 -14.33 -30.97 16.53
N LEU A 358 -15.17 -31.11 17.56
CA LEU A 358 -15.39 -30.05 18.55
C LEU A 358 -14.14 -29.78 19.38
N GLU A 359 -13.37 -30.81 19.74
CA GLU A 359 -12.07 -30.66 20.42
C GLU A 359 -11.11 -29.82 19.57
N ALA A 360 -11.00 -30.12 18.28
CA ALA A 360 -10.18 -29.34 17.35
C ALA A 360 -10.72 -27.91 17.13
N ALA A 361 -12.03 -27.74 17.03
CA ALA A 361 -12.66 -26.43 16.83
C ALA A 361 -12.46 -25.50 18.04
N VAL A 362 -12.66 -26.02 19.26
CA VAL A 362 -12.44 -25.24 20.50
C VAL A 362 -10.97 -24.89 20.66
N LEU A 363 -10.06 -25.84 20.41
CA LEU A 363 -8.63 -25.58 20.47
C LEU A 363 -8.20 -24.54 19.42
N GLY A 364 -8.67 -24.70 18.18
CA GLY A 364 -8.40 -23.78 17.08
C GLY A 364 -8.88 -22.37 17.36
N PHE A 365 -10.13 -22.23 17.81
CA PHE A 365 -10.71 -20.94 18.16
C PHE A 365 -9.96 -20.25 19.31
N ALA A 366 -9.70 -20.96 20.41
CA ALA A 366 -8.98 -20.39 21.54
C ALA A 366 -7.55 -19.96 21.15
N SER A 367 -6.85 -20.79 20.37
CA SER A 367 -5.47 -20.52 19.95
C SER A 367 -5.38 -19.37 18.95
N THR A 368 -6.28 -19.34 17.96
CA THR A 368 -6.34 -18.26 16.97
C THR A 368 -6.77 -16.93 17.60
N ALA A 369 -7.68 -16.95 18.58
CA ALA A 369 -8.04 -15.76 19.35
C ALA A 369 -6.85 -15.20 20.15
N ILE A 370 -6.08 -16.07 20.83
CA ILE A 370 -4.85 -15.66 21.52
C ILE A 370 -3.82 -15.10 20.52
N GLY A 371 -3.65 -15.77 19.37
CA GLY A 371 -2.76 -15.29 18.32
C GLY A 371 -3.17 -13.94 17.74
N ALA A 372 -4.47 -13.72 17.55
CA ALA A 372 -5.02 -12.43 17.11
C ALA A 372 -4.75 -11.31 18.12
N LEU A 373 -4.94 -11.58 19.42
CA LEU A 373 -4.59 -10.63 20.48
C LEU A 373 -3.08 -10.31 20.45
N ALA A 374 -2.24 -11.33 20.30
CA ALA A 374 -0.80 -11.13 20.17
C ALA A 374 -0.44 -10.29 18.93
N ALA A 375 -1.06 -10.52 17.77
CA ALA A 375 -0.84 -9.71 16.58
C ALA A 375 -1.22 -8.24 16.77
N VAL A 376 -2.36 -7.97 17.41
CA VAL A 376 -2.79 -6.59 17.70
C VAL A 376 -1.79 -5.91 18.64
N LEU A 377 -1.31 -6.61 19.67
CA LEU A 377 -0.28 -6.09 20.57
C LEU A 377 1.06 -5.84 19.87
N ILE A 378 1.48 -6.74 18.97
CA ILE A 378 2.69 -6.58 18.16
C ILE A 378 2.55 -5.36 17.25
N ALA A 379 1.43 -5.25 16.51
CA ALA A 379 1.17 -4.12 15.62
C ALA A 379 1.15 -2.78 16.38
N TYR A 380 0.49 -2.74 17.54
CA TYR A 380 0.50 -1.57 18.41
C TYR A 380 1.93 -1.22 18.85
N SER A 381 2.70 -2.21 19.31
CA SER A 381 4.08 -2.00 19.79
C SER A 381 5.01 -1.50 18.67
N ILE A 382 4.88 -2.03 17.44
CA ILE A 382 5.65 -1.58 16.27
C ILE A 382 5.30 -0.12 15.94
N ASN A 383 4.00 0.19 15.88
CA ASN A 383 3.53 1.53 15.53
C ASN A 383 3.92 2.58 16.58
N THR A 384 3.88 2.25 17.88
CA THR A 384 4.27 3.19 18.94
C THR A 384 5.78 3.37 19.07
N SER A 385 6.56 2.31 18.80
CA SER A 385 8.02 2.38 18.90
C SER A 385 8.66 3.12 17.73
N GLY A 386 7.91 3.33 16.63
CA GLY A 386 8.41 3.99 15.43
C GLY A 386 9.62 3.25 14.84
N VAL A 387 9.53 1.92 14.72
CA VAL A 387 10.65 1.07 14.28
C VAL A 387 11.16 1.56 12.93
N VAL A 388 12.39 2.08 12.94
CA VAL A 388 13.07 2.57 11.74
C VAL A 388 13.51 1.37 10.91
N ILE A 389 13.21 1.41 9.62
CA ILE A 389 13.65 0.41 8.66
C ILE A 389 15.17 0.61 8.44
N PRO A 390 16.04 -0.35 8.76
CA PRO A 390 17.48 -0.14 8.69
C PRO A 390 18.04 -0.14 7.26
N SER A 391 17.35 -0.78 6.31
CA SER A 391 17.80 -0.85 4.93
C SER A 391 17.18 0.26 4.08
N GLU A 392 18.03 1.12 3.52
CA GLU A 392 17.63 2.18 2.59
C GLU A 392 16.83 1.61 1.41
N ALA A 393 17.23 0.45 0.87
CA ALA A 393 16.47 -0.23 -0.18
C ALA A 393 15.03 -0.52 0.23
N PHE A 394 14.79 -0.96 1.47
CA PHE A 394 13.45 -1.29 1.96
C PHE A 394 12.63 -0.03 2.29
N GLN A 395 13.27 1.05 2.75
CA GLN A 395 12.63 2.37 2.86
C GLN A 395 12.20 2.87 1.49
N LEU A 396 13.06 2.68 0.48
CA LEU A 396 12.81 3.06 -0.90
C LEU A 396 11.54 2.40 -1.45
N PHE A 397 11.36 1.11 -1.16
CA PHE A 397 10.15 0.37 -1.52
C PHE A 397 8.95 0.75 -0.65
N THR A 398 9.10 0.87 0.67
CA THR A 398 7.97 1.07 1.59
C THR A 398 7.44 2.52 1.59
N MET A 399 8.13 3.44 0.91
CA MET A 399 7.82 4.89 0.88
C MET A 399 7.74 5.51 2.29
N SER A 400 8.47 4.94 3.25
CA SER A 400 8.45 5.31 4.66
C SER A 400 9.76 4.94 5.35
N GLU A 401 10.17 5.77 6.31
CA GLU A 401 11.30 5.49 7.21
C GLU A 401 10.91 4.50 8.33
N THR A 402 9.62 4.44 8.66
CA THR A 402 9.08 3.64 9.77
C THR A 402 8.12 2.57 9.29
N LEU A 403 8.17 1.41 9.95
CA LEU A 403 7.21 0.34 9.75
C LEU A 403 5.84 0.73 10.32
N HIS A 404 4.82 0.68 9.47
CA HIS A 404 3.43 0.85 9.87
C HIS A 404 2.67 -0.45 9.63
N VAL A 405 2.07 -0.99 10.68
CA VAL A 405 1.27 -2.21 10.63
C VAL A 405 -0.19 -1.85 10.86
N LEU A 406 -1.01 -2.00 9.82
CA LEU A 406 -2.44 -1.65 9.85
C LEU A 406 -3.30 -2.92 10.02
N VAL A 407 -3.65 -3.24 11.25
CA VAL A 407 -4.54 -4.38 11.55
C VAL A 407 -6.00 -3.93 11.50
N ARG A 408 -6.72 -4.32 10.44
CA ARG A 408 -8.16 -4.05 10.30
C ARG A 408 -8.98 -5.10 11.08
N PRO A 409 -10.03 -4.70 11.82
CA PRO A 409 -10.88 -5.65 12.56
C PRO A 409 -11.50 -6.74 11.66
N GLN A 410 -11.86 -6.38 10.43
CA GLN A 410 -12.40 -7.31 9.43
C GLN A 410 -11.41 -8.42 9.09
N THR A 411 -10.14 -8.07 8.87
CA THR A 411 -9.06 -9.03 8.61
C THR A 411 -8.86 -9.96 9.80
N VAL A 412 -8.90 -9.44 11.04
CA VAL A 412 -8.76 -10.27 12.24
C VAL A 412 -9.89 -11.29 12.35
N VAL A 413 -11.16 -10.85 12.22
CA VAL A 413 -12.32 -11.73 12.31
C VAL A 413 -12.27 -12.80 11.21
N PHE A 414 -11.93 -12.39 9.99
CA PHE A 414 -11.79 -13.30 8.86
C PHE A 414 -10.66 -14.33 9.08
N SER A 415 -9.47 -13.90 9.51
CA SER A 415 -8.33 -14.78 9.79
C SER A 415 -8.62 -15.77 10.92
N VAL A 416 -9.25 -15.33 12.01
CA VAL A 416 -9.65 -16.21 13.12
C VAL A 416 -10.66 -17.26 12.64
N GLY A 417 -11.68 -16.83 11.88
CA GLY A 417 -12.67 -17.73 11.31
C GLY A 417 -12.05 -18.76 10.36
N LEU A 418 -11.24 -18.30 9.41
CA LEU A 418 -10.58 -19.12 8.40
C LEU A 418 -9.62 -20.15 9.04
N LEU A 419 -8.75 -19.73 9.96
CA LEU A 419 -7.80 -20.62 10.61
C LEU A 419 -8.47 -21.61 11.55
N THR A 420 -9.53 -21.20 12.26
CA THR A 420 -10.34 -22.13 13.08
C THR A 420 -11.03 -23.17 12.21
N MET A 421 -11.61 -22.75 11.08
CA MET A 421 -12.21 -23.66 10.10
C MET A 421 -11.17 -24.63 9.56
N PHE A 422 -10.02 -24.14 9.13
CA PHE A 422 -8.94 -24.97 8.61
C PHE A 422 -8.38 -25.97 9.63
N THR A 423 -8.21 -25.53 10.89
CA THR A 423 -7.83 -26.40 12.02
C THR A 423 -8.84 -27.54 12.19
N THR A 424 -10.13 -27.21 12.15
CA THR A 424 -11.21 -28.18 12.29
C THR A 424 -11.26 -29.14 11.10
N LEU A 425 -11.05 -28.66 9.87
CA LEU A 425 -10.99 -29.49 8.67
C LEU A 425 -9.81 -30.47 8.72
N SER A 426 -8.66 -30.02 9.22
CA SER A 426 -7.46 -30.87 9.39
C SER A 426 -7.72 -32.05 10.34
N ALA A 427 -8.67 -31.91 11.27
CA ALA A 427 -9.09 -32.95 12.19
C ALA A 427 -10.06 -33.99 11.58
N LEU A 428 -10.64 -33.74 10.40
CA LEU A 428 -11.66 -34.62 9.80
C LEU A 428 -11.14 -36.04 9.57
N TYR A 429 -9.96 -36.16 8.97
CA TYR A 429 -9.38 -37.46 8.66
C TYR A 429 -9.11 -38.33 9.91
N PRO A 430 -8.38 -37.85 10.95
CA PRO A 430 -8.17 -38.63 12.16
C PRO A 430 -9.48 -38.86 12.94
N ALA A 431 -10.40 -37.89 13.02
CA ALA A 431 -11.69 -38.06 13.69
C ALA A 431 -12.57 -39.14 13.02
N TYR A 432 -12.52 -39.23 11.70
CA TYR A 432 -13.19 -40.29 10.94
C TYR A 432 -12.58 -41.66 11.20
N ARG A 433 -11.24 -41.74 11.25
CA ARG A 433 -10.51 -42.97 11.57
C ARG A 433 -10.84 -43.45 12.99
N ALA A 434 -10.88 -42.56 13.97
CA ALA A 434 -11.24 -42.88 15.36
C ALA A 434 -12.64 -43.50 15.46
N ALA A 435 -13.63 -42.91 14.77
CA ALA A 435 -15.00 -43.40 14.78
C ALA A 435 -15.19 -44.77 14.12
N LYS A 436 -14.23 -45.21 13.29
CA LYS A 436 -14.23 -46.54 12.64
C LYS A 436 -13.57 -47.64 13.48
N LEU A 437 -13.00 -47.33 14.65
CA LEU A 437 -12.43 -48.34 15.54
C LEU A 437 -13.50 -49.36 15.97
N LYS A 438 -13.17 -50.65 15.85
CA LYS A 438 -14.06 -51.75 16.24
C LYS A 438 -14.02 -51.90 17.77
N PRO A 439 -15.18 -51.98 18.47
CA PRO A 439 -15.23 -52.04 19.93
C PRO A 439 -14.41 -53.20 20.51
N ILE A 440 -14.52 -54.38 19.90
CA ILE A 440 -13.81 -55.59 20.32
C ILE A 440 -12.29 -55.44 20.23
N THR A 441 -11.80 -54.80 19.16
CA THR A 441 -10.36 -54.55 18.96
C THR A 441 -9.85 -53.45 19.89
N ALA A 442 -10.69 -52.46 20.21
CA ALA A 442 -10.33 -51.33 21.07
C ALA A 442 -10.27 -51.70 22.57
N ILE A 443 -11.12 -52.63 23.04
CA ILE A 443 -11.14 -53.07 24.44
C ILE A 443 -9.99 -54.06 24.75
N HIS A 444 -9.60 -54.87 23.77
CA HIS A 444 -8.45 -55.79 23.87
C HIS A 444 -7.10 -55.13 23.54
N HIS A 445 -7.08 -53.85 23.16
CA HIS A 445 -5.83 -53.14 22.87
C HIS A 445 -5.09 -52.87 24.18
N VAL A 446 -4.06 -53.66 24.46
CA VAL A 446 -3.06 -53.37 25.49
C VAL A 446 -2.01 -52.50 24.79
N GLY A 447 -1.95 -51.23 25.21
CA GLY A 447 -0.98 -50.25 24.69
C GLY A 447 0.44 -50.60 25.08
#